data_AF-A0AAU4AGN4-F1
#
_entry.id   AF-A0AAU4AGN4-F1
#
_cell.length_a   1.000
_cell.length_b   1.000
_cell.length_c   1.000
_cell.angle_alpha   90.00
_cell.angle_beta   90.00
_cell.angle_gamma   90.00
#
_symmetry.space_group_name_H-M   'P 1'
#
loop_
_entity.id
_entity.type
_entity.pdbx_description
1 polymer ?
#
loop_
_entity_poly.entity_id
_entity_poly.type
_entity_poly.pdbx_seq_one_letter_code
_entity_poly.pdbx_strand_id
1 'polypeptide(L)'
;MTVRSLYLAPVTAVFPAPARTGQGGAAVYEQQRNRTSDADDSAARADRVVELLGARDEVELALKASLGGLPRERDETLARMAEVLQATAQGLALDAAAVWADMPERVLRNWLAKDPAFAAALRSAEALAGAHGLAAGPATTPTPAMVRVAVLALSRGATWPQAVAVAGFPVRGFRRLSQTHPVLAALVEAARRARPRKPKNFVPAGYRPRRPGQAPPGPRAFRLVRREDQVLP
;
A
#
# COMPACT_ATOMS: atom_id res chain seq x y z
N MET A 1 -70.47 -32.39 19.27
CA MET A 1 -70.78 -31.58 20.46
C MET A 1 -70.33 -32.34 21.69
N THR A 2 -69.13 -32.04 22.21
CA THR A 2 -68.72 -32.38 23.59
C THR A 2 -67.67 -31.36 24.01
N VAL A 3 -68.04 -30.50 24.95
CA VAL A 3 -67.16 -29.52 25.58
C VAL A 3 -66.43 -30.23 26.72
N ARG A 4 -65.09 -30.10 26.79
CA ARG A 4 -64.34 -30.45 28.00
C ARG A 4 -63.36 -29.32 28.32
N SER A 5 -63.81 -28.51 29.26
CA SER A 5 -63.05 -27.52 30.02
C SER A 5 -62.05 -28.24 30.93
N LEU A 6 -60.78 -27.83 30.89
CA LEU A 6 -59.79 -28.16 31.92
C LEU A 6 -58.94 -26.92 32.24
N TYR A 7 -59.22 -26.42 33.43
CA TYR A 7 -58.51 -25.53 34.34
C TYR A 7 -57.05 -25.14 34.03
N LEU A 8 -56.82 -23.82 34.04
CA LEU A 8 -55.54 -23.19 34.34
C LEU A 8 -55.18 -23.40 35.82
N ALA A 9 -53.91 -23.72 36.09
CA ALA A 9 -53.24 -23.45 37.36
C ALA A 9 -52.06 -22.49 37.10
N PRO A 10 -51.86 -21.46 37.92
CA PRO A 10 -50.72 -20.55 37.77
C PRO A 10 -49.45 -21.20 38.29
N VAL A 11 -48.47 -21.42 37.41
CA VAL A 11 -47.10 -21.76 37.80
C VAL A 11 -46.42 -20.49 38.26
N THR A 12 -46.24 -20.37 39.57
CA THR A 12 -45.39 -19.38 40.23
C THR A 12 -43.95 -19.54 39.72
N ALA A 13 -43.54 -18.70 38.79
CA ALA A 13 -42.15 -18.58 38.37
C ALA A 13 -41.38 -17.91 39.52
N VAL A 14 -40.69 -18.72 40.33
CA VAL A 14 -39.66 -18.27 41.26
C VAL A 14 -38.52 -17.72 40.40
N PHE A 15 -38.41 -16.39 40.32
CA PHE A 15 -37.24 -15.72 39.75
C PHE A 15 -36.05 -15.95 40.71
N PRO A 16 -34.98 -16.66 40.30
CA PRO A 16 -33.76 -16.63 41.06
C PRO A 16 -33.13 -15.23 40.92
N ALA A 17 -32.83 -14.61 42.06
CA ALA A 17 -32.05 -13.39 42.13
C ALA A 17 -30.71 -13.58 41.39
N PRO A 18 -30.23 -12.57 40.62
CA PRO A 18 -28.92 -12.67 40.02
C PRO A 18 -27.86 -12.66 41.13
N ALA A 19 -27.23 -13.82 41.34
CA ALA A 19 -25.97 -13.90 42.05
C ALA A 19 -24.99 -12.95 41.37
N ARG A 20 -24.56 -11.90 42.09
CA ARG A 20 -23.40 -11.08 41.73
C ARG A 20 -22.16 -11.96 41.77
N THR A 21 -21.86 -12.64 40.67
CA THR A 21 -20.53 -13.20 40.43
C THR A 21 -19.61 -12.09 39.94
N GLY A 22 -18.85 -11.52 40.88
CA GLY A 22 -17.68 -10.68 40.60
C GLY A 22 -16.51 -11.47 39.99
N GLN A 23 -16.78 -12.35 39.03
CA GLN A 23 -15.82 -13.25 38.37
C GLN A 23 -15.79 -13.10 36.84
N GLY A 24 -16.46 -12.08 36.28
CA GLY A 24 -16.38 -11.75 34.85
C GLY A 24 -15.28 -10.74 34.48
N GLY A 25 -14.68 -10.06 35.46
CA GLY A 25 -13.68 -9.01 35.20
C GLY A 25 -12.35 -9.56 34.69
N ALA A 26 -11.77 -10.53 35.38
CA ALA A 26 -10.44 -11.06 35.04
C ALA A 26 -10.38 -11.69 33.64
N ALA A 27 -11.40 -12.46 33.26
CA ALA A 27 -11.48 -13.07 31.92
C ALA A 27 -11.64 -12.03 30.80
N VAL A 28 -12.38 -10.94 31.05
CA VAL A 28 -12.51 -9.83 30.09
C VAL A 28 -11.20 -9.05 29.98
N TYR A 29 -10.49 -8.81 31.08
CA TYR A 29 -9.18 -8.15 31.07
C TYR A 29 -8.10 -8.99 30.36
N GLU A 30 -8.04 -10.29 30.58
CA GLU A 30 -7.10 -11.18 29.88
C GLU A 30 -7.41 -11.28 28.38
N GLN A 31 -8.69 -11.36 28.01
CA GLN A 31 -9.09 -11.37 26.61
C GLN A 31 -8.80 -10.02 25.93
N GLN A 32 -8.95 -8.91 26.64
CA GLN A 32 -8.56 -7.57 26.16
C GLN A 32 -7.04 -7.48 25.98
N ARG A 33 -6.26 -8.00 26.94
CA ARG A 33 -4.79 -7.98 26.94
C ARG A 33 -4.20 -8.84 25.83
N ASN A 34 -4.76 -10.02 25.58
CA ASN A 34 -4.34 -10.89 24.48
C ASN A 34 -4.64 -10.24 23.13
N ARG A 35 -5.83 -9.62 22.97
CA ARG A 35 -6.16 -8.88 21.74
C ARG A 35 -5.22 -7.71 21.46
N THR A 36 -4.79 -6.99 22.49
CA THR A 36 -3.80 -5.91 22.32
C THR A 36 -2.43 -6.46 21.96
N SER A 37 -2.00 -7.56 22.58
CA SER A 37 -0.73 -8.23 22.24
C SER A 37 -0.71 -8.71 20.79
N ASP A 38 -1.77 -9.36 20.33
CA ASP A 38 -1.88 -9.86 18.95
C ASP A 38 -1.89 -8.71 17.91
N ALA A 39 -2.50 -7.57 18.27
CA ALA A 39 -2.53 -6.38 17.44
C ALA A 39 -1.14 -5.71 17.35
N ASP A 40 -0.42 -5.63 18.46
CA ASP A 40 0.93 -5.08 18.53
C ASP A 40 1.93 -5.97 17.75
N ASP A 41 1.82 -7.28 17.89
CA ASP A 41 2.61 -8.25 17.11
C ASP A 41 2.33 -8.14 15.60
N SER A 42 1.07 -7.95 15.23
CA SER A 42 0.65 -7.74 13.85
C SER A 42 1.18 -6.42 13.28
N ALA A 43 1.19 -5.35 14.07
CA ALA A 43 1.74 -4.05 13.69
C ALA A 43 3.26 -4.12 13.48
N ALA A 44 3.99 -4.74 14.40
CA ALA A 44 5.44 -4.91 14.27
C ALA A 44 5.81 -5.81 13.07
N ARG A 45 5.00 -6.83 12.77
CA ARG A 45 5.17 -7.65 11.57
C ARG A 45 4.89 -6.85 10.30
N ALA A 46 3.83 -6.03 10.28
CA ALA A 46 3.49 -5.19 9.14
C ALA A 46 4.60 -4.16 8.82
N ASP A 47 5.16 -3.53 9.85
CA ASP A 47 6.29 -2.61 9.71
C ASP A 47 7.50 -3.31 9.08
N ARG A 48 7.86 -4.49 9.57
CA ARG A 48 8.94 -5.31 8.98
C ARG A 48 8.67 -5.68 7.52
N VAL A 49 7.44 -6.01 7.15
CA VAL A 49 7.09 -6.32 5.76
C VAL A 49 7.28 -5.09 4.86
N VAL A 50 6.84 -3.91 5.30
CA VAL A 50 6.99 -2.67 4.55
C VAL A 50 8.46 -2.28 4.43
N GLU A 51 9.24 -2.44 5.50
CA GLU A 51 10.69 -2.24 5.49
C GLU A 51 11.38 -3.20 4.52
N LEU A 52 11.08 -4.50 4.57
CA LEU A 52 11.63 -5.49 3.63
C LEU A 52 11.26 -5.19 2.16
N LEU A 53 10.05 -4.69 1.92
CA LEU A 53 9.62 -4.28 0.59
C LEU A 53 10.41 -3.05 0.09
N GLY A 54 10.82 -2.15 0.98
CA GLY A 54 11.67 -1.00 0.65
C GLY A 54 13.17 -1.34 0.57
N ALA A 55 13.65 -2.26 1.40
CA ALA A 55 15.05 -2.66 1.49
C ALA A 55 15.52 -3.49 0.28
N ARG A 56 14.61 -3.93 -0.59
CA ARG A 56 14.94 -4.75 -1.76
C ARG A 56 15.96 -4.07 -2.68
N ASP A 57 15.80 -2.78 -2.96
CA ASP A 57 16.73 -2.03 -3.80
C ASP A 57 18.10 -1.86 -3.11
N GLU A 58 18.11 -1.73 -1.76
CA GLU A 58 19.35 -1.64 -0.96
C GLU A 58 20.13 -2.95 -0.98
N VAL A 59 19.44 -4.09 -0.86
CA VAL A 59 20.05 -5.44 -0.96
C VAL A 59 20.65 -5.63 -2.34
N GLU A 60 19.94 -5.27 -3.40
CA GLU A 60 20.45 -5.39 -4.77
C GLU A 60 21.68 -4.49 -4.98
N LEU A 61 21.67 -3.28 -4.44
CA LEU A 61 22.81 -2.36 -4.50
C LEU A 61 24.01 -2.90 -3.70
N ALA A 62 23.79 -3.49 -2.53
CA ALA A 62 24.84 -4.13 -1.72
C ALA A 62 25.46 -5.34 -2.45
N LEU A 63 24.63 -6.18 -3.08
CA LEU A 63 25.09 -7.31 -3.89
C LEU A 63 25.91 -6.83 -5.09
N LYS A 64 25.44 -5.80 -5.82
CA LYS A 64 26.18 -5.20 -6.94
C LYS A 64 27.52 -4.62 -6.48
N ALA A 65 27.54 -3.92 -5.35
CA ALA A 65 28.77 -3.36 -4.78
C ALA A 65 29.80 -4.46 -4.44
N SER A 66 29.35 -5.63 -3.98
CA SER A 66 30.23 -6.77 -3.66
C SER A 66 30.94 -7.36 -4.88
N LEU A 67 30.37 -7.20 -6.08
CA LEU A 67 30.93 -7.70 -7.34
C LEU A 67 31.95 -6.73 -7.96
N GLY A 68 32.22 -5.58 -7.33
CA GLY A 68 33.27 -4.64 -7.75
C GLY A 68 33.01 -3.93 -9.09
N GLY A 69 31.84 -4.11 -9.69
CA GLY A 69 31.42 -3.50 -10.94
C GLY A 69 30.42 -2.37 -10.72
N LEU A 70 30.57 -1.27 -11.45
CA LEU A 70 29.51 -0.25 -11.54
C LEU A 70 28.26 -0.87 -12.19
N PRO A 71 27.05 -0.55 -11.71
CA PRO A 71 25.82 -1.00 -12.33
C PRO A 71 25.79 -0.63 -13.80
N ARG A 72 25.57 -1.62 -14.67
CA ARG A 72 25.34 -1.37 -16.10
C ARG A 72 23.86 -1.10 -16.30
N GLU A 73 23.55 -0.01 -17.00
CA GLU A 73 22.17 0.37 -17.35
C GLU A 73 21.39 -0.78 -18.03
N ARG A 74 22.09 -1.58 -18.84
CA ARG A 74 21.53 -2.77 -19.48
C ARG A 74 21.01 -3.80 -18.47
N ASP A 75 21.78 -4.07 -17.41
CA ASP A 75 21.44 -5.09 -16.43
C ASP A 75 20.25 -4.63 -15.57
N GLU A 76 20.21 -3.35 -15.21
CA GLU A 76 19.06 -2.75 -14.53
C GLU A 76 17.80 -2.78 -15.39
N THR A 77 17.92 -2.46 -16.69
CA THR A 77 16.81 -2.53 -17.63
C THR A 77 16.24 -3.94 -17.73
N LEU A 78 17.11 -4.95 -17.87
CA LEU A 78 16.69 -6.36 -17.95
C LEU A 78 16.06 -6.85 -16.64
N ALA A 79 16.60 -6.45 -15.49
CA ALA A 79 16.02 -6.77 -14.19
C ALA A 79 14.60 -6.20 -14.09
N ARG A 80 14.40 -4.92 -14.43
CA ARG A 80 13.10 -4.26 -14.41
C ARG A 80 12.12 -4.89 -15.41
N MET A 81 12.57 -5.28 -16.60
CA MET A 81 11.75 -6.05 -17.55
C MET A 81 11.30 -7.39 -16.97
N ALA A 82 12.20 -8.13 -16.31
CA ALA A 82 11.87 -9.41 -15.68
C ALA A 82 10.84 -9.23 -14.54
N GLU A 83 10.96 -8.17 -13.75
CA GLU A 83 9.98 -7.82 -12.71
C GLU A 83 8.59 -7.54 -13.28
N VAL A 84 8.52 -6.82 -14.41
CA VAL A 84 7.26 -6.57 -15.11
C VAL A 84 6.66 -7.89 -15.58
N LEU A 85 7.43 -8.77 -16.22
CA LEU A 85 6.93 -10.08 -16.67
C LEU A 85 6.42 -10.92 -15.50
N GLN A 86 7.13 -10.93 -14.37
CA GLN A 86 6.69 -11.62 -13.16
C GLN A 86 5.39 -11.04 -12.62
N ALA A 87 5.26 -9.71 -12.55
CA ALA A 87 4.05 -9.04 -12.10
C ALA A 87 2.86 -9.38 -12.99
N THR A 88 3.05 -9.32 -14.30
CA THR A 88 2.01 -9.64 -15.28
C THR A 88 1.61 -11.11 -15.23
N ALA A 89 2.55 -12.03 -15.05
CA ALA A 89 2.26 -13.45 -14.82
C ALA A 89 1.43 -13.70 -13.54
N GLN A 90 1.50 -12.79 -12.57
CA GLN A 90 0.65 -12.81 -11.37
C GLN A 90 -0.71 -12.13 -11.57
N GLY A 91 -1.06 -11.78 -12.81
CA GLY A 91 -2.34 -11.18 -13.17
C GLY A 91 -2.42 -9.67 -13.00
N LEU A 92 -1.29 -9.00 -12.76
CA LEU A 92 -1.25 -7.55 -12.63
C LEU A 92 -1.35 -6.87 -14.01
N ALA A 93 -2.18 -5.82 -14.07
CA ALA A 93 -2.27 -4.94 -15.24
C ALA A 93 -0.97 -4.13 -15.43
N LEU A 94 -0.83 -3.50 -16.58
CA LEU A 94 0.42 -2.84 -16.99
C LEU A 94 0.85 -1.71 -16.02
N ASP A 95 -0.10 -0.93 -15.51
CA ASP A 95 0.13 0.14 -14.53
C ASP A 95 0.58 -0.42 -13.17
N ALA A 96 -0.07 -1.50 -12.72
CA ALA A 96 0.30 -2.24 -11.52
C ALA A 96 1.70 -2.87 -11.64
N ALA A 97 2.01 -3.45 -12.79
CA ALA A 97 3.31 -4.04 -13.09
C ALA A 97 4.42 -2.98 -13.13
N ALA A 98 4.14 -1.77 -13.62
CA ALA A 98 5.07 -0.65 -13.56
C ALA A 98 5.38 -0.24 -12.11
N VAL A 99 4.37 -0.19 -11.23
CA VAL A 99 4.58 0.07 -9.79
C VAL A 99 5.37 -1.06 -9.13
N TRP A 100 5.07 -2.31 -9.46
CA TRP A 100 5.79 -3.47 -8.96
C TRP A 100 7.28 -3.42 -9.30
N ALA A 101 7.59 -3.03 -10.54
CA ALA A 101 8.95 -2.89 -11.04
C ALA A 101 9.59 -1.52 -10.73
N ASP A 102 8.98 -0.71 -9.87
CA ASP A 102 9.46 0.64 -9.52
C ASP A 102 9.84 1.53 -10.72
N MET A 103 9.01 1.52 -11.77
CA MET A 103 9.28 2.29 -12.97
C MET A 103 8.08 3.13 -13.40
N PRO A 104 8.30 4.29 -14.05
CA PRO A 104 7.19 5.06 -14.60
C PRO A 104 6.50 4.30 -15.74
N GLU A 105 5.17 4.26 -15.73
CA GLU A 105 4.38 3.57 -16.76
C GLU A 105 4.73 4.01 -18.20
N ARG A 106 5.02 5.31 -18.38
CA ARG A 106 5.45 5.85 -19.69
C ARG A 106 6.73 5.18 -20.22
N VAL A 107 7.65 4.81 -19.33
CA VAL A 107 8.91 4.15 -19.70
C VAL A 107 8.60 2.73 -20.16
N LEU A 108 7.73 2.02 -19.42
CA LEU A 108 7.29 0.68 -19.78
C LEU A 108 6.58 0.65 -21.14
N ARG A 109 5.65 1.59 -21.39
CA ARG A 109 5.00 1.72 -22.70
C ARG A 109 6.00 1.98 -23.82
N ASN A 110 7.00 2.82 -23.58
CA ASN A 110 8.07 3.08 -24.55
C ASN A 110 8.96 1.84 -24.79
N TRP A 111 9.23 1.03 -23.78
CA TRP A 111 9.94 -0.24 -23.96
C TRP A 111 9.14 -1.22 -24.82
N LEU A 112 7.83 -1.36 -24.55
CA LEU A 112 6.96 -2.22 -25.36
C LEU A 112 6.87 -1.78 -26.84
N ALA A 113 6.97 -0.48 -27.10
CA ALA A 113 7.00 0.04 -28.47
C ALA A 113 8.33 -0.21 -29.19
N LYS A 114 9.45 -0.27 -28.46
CA LYS A 114 10.80 -0.37 -29.01
C LYS A 114 11.34 -1.80 -29.09
N ASP A 115 10.90 -2.67 -28.17
CA ASP A 115 11.38 -4.04 -28.05
C ASP A 115 10.22 -5.03 -28.32
N PRO A 116 10.12 -5.59 -29.54
CA PRO A 116 9.07 -6.53 -29.88
C PRO A 116 9.22 -7.89 -29.17
N ALA A 117 10.44 -8.28 -28.78
CA ALA A 117 10.68 -9.52 -28.06
C ALA A 117 10.15 -9.42 -26.63
N PHE A 118 10.41 -8.29 -25.96
CA PHE A 118 9.83 -8.00 -24.65
C PHE A 118 8.29 -7.92 -24.72
N ALA A 119 7.74 -7.26 -25.74
CA ALA A 119 6.29 -7.21 -25.93
C ALA A 119 5.66 -8.60 -26.14
N ALA A 120 6.34 -9.51 -26.86
CA ALA A 120 5.90 -10.89 -27.02
C ALA A 120 5.94 -11.67 -25.70
N ALA A 121 7.01 -11.52 -24.92
CA ALA A 121 7.12 -12.14 -23.61
C ALA A 121 6.02 -11.67 -22.66
N LEU A 122 5.68 -10.37 -22.68
CA LEU A 122 4.61 -9.82 -21.87
C LEU A 122 3.24 -10.44 -22.22
N ARG A 123 2.91 -10.57 -23.51
CA ARG A 123 1.68 -11.24 -23.94
C ARG A 123 1.62 -12.70 -23.50
N SER A 124 2.75 -13.41 -23.50
CA SER A 124 2.81 -14.78 -22.98
C SER A 124 2.57 -14.83 -21.46
N ALA A 125 3.10 -13.86 -20.71
CA ALA A 125 2.83 -13.73 -19.28
C ALA A 125 1.35 -13.42 -18.99
N GLU A 126 0.71 -12.56 -19.79
CA GLU A 126 -0.74 -12.30 -19.72
C GLU A 126 -1.56 -13.56 -20.01
N ALA A 127 -1.19 -14.31 -21.05
CA ALA A 127 -1.84 -15.57 -21.41
C ALA A 127 -1.71 -16.61 -20.28
N LEU A 128 -0.53 -16.69 -19.64
CA LEU A 128 -0.31 -17.54 -18.47
C LEU A 128 -1.23 -17.14 -17.32
N ALA A 129 -1.30 -15.85 -16.98
CA ALA A 129 -2.20 -15.36 -15.94
C ALA A 129 -3.67 -15.67 -16.26
N GLY A 130 -4.09 -15.50 -17.51
CA GLY A 130 -5.43 -15.85 -17.98
C GLY A 130 -5.73 -17.34 -17.85
N ALA A 131 -4.80 -18.21 -18.25
CA ALA A 131 -4.95 -19.67 -18.13
C ALA A 131 -5.11 -20.14 -16.68
N HIS A 132 -4.54 -19.42 -15.72
CA HIS A 132 -4.65 -19.72 -14.29
C HIS A 132 -5.74 -18.91 -13.57
N GLY A 133 -6.59 -18.17 -14.30
CA GLY A 133 -7.69 -17.41 -13.71
C GLY A 133 -7.24 -16.22 -12.85
N LEU A 134 -5.99 -15.76 -13.03
CA LEU A 134 -5.41 -14.62 -12.31
C LEU A 134 -5.67 -13.28 -13.01
N ALA A 135 -6.20 -13.29 -14.24
CA ALA A 135 -6.46 -12.08 -15.00
C ALA A 135 -7.33 -11.07 -14.21
N ALA A 136 -6.88 -9.81 -14.20
CA ALA A 136 -7.58 -8.73 -13.53
C ALA A 136 -8.98 -8.53 -14.15
N GLY A 137 -10.00 -8.69 -13.32
CA GLY A 137 -11.40 -8.54 -13.68
C GLY A 137 -12.24 -8.07 -12.48
N PRO A 138 -13.45 -7.53 -12.71
CA PRO A 138 -14.29 -6.95 -11.66
C PRO A 138 -14.76 -7.96 -10.60
N ALA A 139 -14.66 -9.25 -10.89
CA ALA A 139 -15.01 -10.35 -9.98
C ALA A 139 -13.78 -11.14 -9.47
N THR A 140 -12.57 -10.69 -9.77
CA THR A 140 -11.35 -11.43 -9.40
C THR A 140 -11.09 -11.33 -7.90
N THR A 141 -10.86 -12.48 -7.28
CA THR A 141 -10.48 -12.56 -5.87
C THR A 141 -9.18 -11.79 -5.63
N PRO A 142 -9.11 -10.94 -4.59
CA PRO A 142 -7.89 -10.28 -4.14
C PRO A 142 -6.68 -11.21 -4.13
N THR A 143 -5.67 -10.91 -4.95
CA THR A 143 -4.42 -11.68 -4.94
C THR A 143 -3.39 -11.03 -4.02
N PRO A 144 -2.43 -11.80 -3.48
CA PRO A 144 -1.31 -11.24 -2.72
C PRO A 144 -0.51 -10.21 -3.52
N ALA A 145 -0.42 -10.38 -4.83
CA ALA A 145 0.26 -9.46 -5.73
C ALA A 145 -0.40 -8.07 -5.72
N MET A 146 -1.74 -8.02 -5.80
CA MET A 146 -2.51 -6.77 -5.73
C MET A 146 -2.30 -6.08 -4.37
N VAL A 147 -2.31 -6.84 -3.27
CA VAL A 147 -2.04 -6.29 -1.92
C VAL A 147 -0.64 -5.67 -1.85
N ARG A 148 0.37 -6.35 -2.40
CA ARG A 148 1.74 -5.83 -2.47
C ARG A 148 1.82 -4.53 -3.26
N VAL A 149 1.18 -4.45 -4.43
CA VAL A 149 1.13 -3.21 -5.23
C VAL A 149 0.46 -2.07 -4.45
N ALA A 150 -0.67 -2.33 -3.80
CA ALA A 150 -1.38 -1.32 -3.01
C ALA A 150 -0.52 -0.80 -1.86
N VAL A 151 0.17 -1.69 -1.14
CA VAL A 151 1.10 -1.34 -0.06
C VAL A 151 2.28 -0.51 -0.57
N LEU A 152 2.91 -0.91 -1.69
CA LEU A 152 3.99 -0.17 -2.33
C LEU A 152 3.55 1.23 -2.80
N ALA A 153 2.38 1.34 -3.43
CA ALA A 153 1.85 2.62 -3.87
C ALA A 153 1.59 3.56 -2.67
N LEU A 154 1.02 3.03 -1.58
CA LEU A 154 0.79 3.79 -0.35
C LEU A 154 2.09 4.23 0.32
N SER A 155 3.09 3.35 0.41
CA SER A 155 4.40 3.67 1.00
C SER A 155 5.16 4.69 0.17
N ARG A 156 4.95 4.75 -1.14
CA ARG A 156 5.49 5.81 -2.01
C ARG A 156 4.65 7.10 -2.00
N GLY A 157 3.55 7.11 -1.24
CA GLY A 157 2.76 8.29 -0.97
C GLY A 157 1.61 8.56 -1.93
N ALA A 158 1.18 7.56 -2.70
CA ALA A 158 -0.09 7.60 -3.42
C ALA A 158 -1.25 7.77 -2.43
N THR A 159 -2.32 8.41 -2.90
CA THR A 159 -3.56 8.46 -2.12
C THR A 159 -4.22 7.08 -2.09
N TRP A 160 -5.09 6.83 -1.10
CA TRP A 160 -5.82 5.56 -1.02
C TRP A 160 -6.57 5.19 -2.31
N PRO A 161 -7.36 6.09 -2.93
CA PRO A 161 -8.06 5.74 -4.17
C PRO A 161 -7.09 5.42 -5.32
N GLN A 162 -5.96 6.11 -5.41
CA GLN A 162 -4.95 5.86 -6.44
C GLN A 162 -4.28 4.49 -6.24
N ALA A 163 -3.84 4.17 -5.02
CA ALA A 163 -3.19 2.90 -4.72
C ALA A 163 -4.10 1.69 -5.01
N VAL A 164 -5.38 1.82 -4.65
CA VAL A 164 -6.39 0.77 -4.86
C VAL A 164 -6.73 0.61 -6.35
N ALA A 165 -6.86 1.73 -7.07
CA ALA A 165 -7.12 1.70 -8.51
C ALA A 165 -5.96 1.03 -9.28
N VAL A 166 -4.72 1.44 -9.00
CA VAL A 166 -3.52 0.86 -9.64
C VAL A 166 -3.38 -0.62 -9.29
N ALA A 167 -3.69 -1.04 -8.07
CA ALA A 167 -3.66 -2.45 -7.71
C ALA A 167 -4.82 -3.29 -8.31
N GLY A 168 -5.71 -2.69 -9.11
CA GLY A 168 -6.82 -3.39 -9.75
C GLY A 168 -7.98 -3.76 -8.81
N PHE A 169 -8.06 -3.15 -7.62
CA PHE A 169 -9.14 -3.43 -6.69
C PHE A 169 -10.41 -2.62 -6.98
N PRO A 170 -11.61 -3.20 -6.78
CA PRO A 170 -12.81 -2.39 -6.66
C PRO A 170 -12.71 -1.50 -5.41
N VAL A 171 -12.93 -0.19 -5.57
CA VAL A 171 -12.68 0.84 -4.53
C VAL A 171 -13.36 0.51 -3.19
N ARG A 172 -14.60 -0.01 -3.23
CA ARG A 172 -15.34 -0.42 -2.03
C ARG A 172 -14.85 -1.76 -1.46
N GLY A 173 -14.37 -2.67 -2.31
CA GLY A 173 -13.92 -4.00 -1.94
C GLY A 173 -12.68 -3.98 -1.07
N PHE A 174 -11.66 -3.20 -1.46
CA PHE A 174 -10.42 -3.12 -0.67
C PHE A 174 -10.63 -2.49 0.72
N ARG A 175 -11.48 -1.45 0.82
CA ARG A 175 -11.83 -0.86 2.12
C ARG A 175 -12.52 -1.88 3.02
N ARG A 176 -13.52 -2.60 2.50
CA ARG A 176 -14.20 -3.68 3.25
C ARG A 176 -13.21 -4.76 3.69
N LEU A 177 -12.31 -5.16 2.78
CA LEU A 177 -11.31 -6.19 3.06
C LEU A 177 -10.34 -5.77 4.17
N SER A 178 -9.87 -4.51 4.15
CA SER A 178 -9.03 -3.96 5.22
C SER A 178 -9.74 -3.89 6.57
N GLN A 179 -11.07 -3.70 6.58
CA GLN A 179 -11.86 -3.66 7.82
C GLN A 179 -12.12 -5.07 8.38
N THR A 180 -12.22 -6.08 7.50
CA THR A 180 -12.44 -7.47 7.90
C THR A 180 -11.15 -8.16 8.35
N HIS A 181 -9.99 -7.80 7.78
CA HIS A 181 -8.71 -8.45 8.07
C HIS A 181 -7.74 -7.52 8.82
N PRO A 182 -7.51 -7.74 10.14
CA PRO A 182 -6.70 -6.83 10.95
C PRO A 182 -5.24 -6.75 10.48
N VAL A 183 -4.69 -7.85 9.93
CA VAL A 183 -3.34 -7.87 9.36
C VAL A 183 -3.21 -6.94 8.16
N LEU A 184 -4.23 -6.85 7.31
CA LEU A 184 -4.20 -5.91 6.18
C LEU A 184 -4.32 -4.46 6.65
N ALA A 185 -5.17 -4.19 7.64
CA ALA A 185 -5.24 -2.86 8.24
C ALA A 185 -3.86 -2.41 8.77
N ALA A 186 -3.16 -3.31 9.49
CA ALA A 186 -1.82 -3.06 9.99
C ALA A 186 -0.82 -2.78 8.86
N LEU A 187 -0.85 -3.54 7.75
CA LEU A 187 -0.01 -3.31 6.57
C LEU A 187 -0.25 -1.94 5.92
N VAL A 188 -1.51 -1.53 5.81
CA VAL A 188 -1.82 -0.22 5.24
C VAL A 188 -1.33 0.91 6.15
N GLU A 189 -1.53 0.80 7.46
CA GLU A 189 -1.04 1.82 8.39
C GLU A 189 0.50 1.86 8.46
N ALA A 190 1.17 0.70 8.39
CA ALA A 190 2.62 0.62 8.22
C ALA A 190 3.08 1.32 6.93
N ALA A 191 2.43 1.04 5.80
CA ALA A 191 2.75 1.67 4.52
C ALA A 191 2.58 3.20 4.59
N ARG A 192 1.52 3.68 5.21
CA ARG A 192 1.27 5.12 5.41
C ARG A 192 2.34 5.78 6.29
N ARG A 193 2.83 5.08 7.33
CA ARG A 193 3.92 5.57 8.19
C ARG A 193 5.26 5.62 7.45
N ALA A 194 5.51 4.66 6.56
CA ALA A 194 6.70 4.62 5.71
C ALA A 194 6.73 5.68 4.60
N ARG A 195 5.63 6.43 4.42
CA ARG A 195 5.52 7.47 3.39
C ARG A 195 6.69 8.44 3.47
N PRO A 196 7.39 8.73 2.35
CA PRO A 196 8.40 9.77 2.34
C PRO A 196 7.75 11.07 2.79
N ARG A 197 8.25 11.61 3.90
CA ARG A 197 7.80 12.92 4.37
C ARG A 197 8.11 13.90 3.25
N LYS A 198 7.08 14.51 2.67
CA LYS A 198 7.28 15.65 1.76
C LYS A 198 8.28 16.57 2.45
N PRO A 199 9.37 17.00 1.80
CA PRO A 199 10.20 18.04 2.37
C PRO A 199 9.23 19.15 2.74
N LYS A 200 9.17 19.51 4.03
CA LYS A 200 8.46 20.72 4.42
C LYS A 200 9.00 21.76 3.46
N ASN A 201 8.15 22.33 2.60
CA ASN A 201 8.55 23.45 1.76
C ASN A 201 9.38 24.33 2.67
N PHE A 202 10.68 24.48 2.38
CA PHE A 202 11.53 25.33 3.17
C PHE A 202 10.97 26.73 2.91
N VAL A 203 10.05 27.13 3.78
CA VAL A 203 9.49 28.45 3.87
C VAL A 203 10.57 29.18 4.66
N PRO A 204 11.40 30.03 4.03
CA PRO A 204 12.38 30.80 4.77
C PRO A 204 11.63 31.53 5.90
N ALA A 205 12.25 31.72 7.06
CA ALA A 205 11.59 32.29 8.24
C ALA A 205 10.93 33.68 8.03
N GLY A 206 11.15 34.32 6.86
CA GLY A 206 10.46 35.54 6.42
C GLY A 206 9.21 35.35 5.53
N TYR A 207 8.84 34.14 5.10
CA TYR A 207 7.71 33.92 4.21
C TYR A 207 6.45 33.57 5.01
N ARG A 208 5.67 34.61 5.36
CA ARG A 208 4.31 34.45 5.87
C ARG A 208 3.37 34.23 4.67
N PRO A 209 2.58 33.14 4.62
CA PRO A 209 1.54 32.97 3.61
C PRO A 209 0.58 34.17 3.67
N ARG A 210 0.33 34.80 2.51
CA ARG A 210 -0.55 35.96 2.40
C ARG A 210 -1.96 35.60 2.86
N ARG A 211 -2.63 36.52 3.56
CA ARG A 211 -4.09 36.48 3.67
C ARG A 211 -4.71 36.90 2.34
N PRO A 212 -5.81 36.26 1.88
CA PRO A 212 -6.53 36.70 0.70
C PRO A 212 -6.93 38.19 0.85
N GLY A 213 -6.59 39.03 -0.13
CA GLY A 213 -6.95 40.45 -0.16
C GLY A 213 -5.81 41.47 0.02
N GLN A 214 -4.56 41.04 0.21
CA GLN A 214 -3.44 41.97 0.38
C GLN A 214 -2.80 42.35 -0.97
N ALA A 215 -2.77 43.66 -1.28
CA ALA A 215 -2.17 44.21 -2.49
C ALA A 215 -0.66 43.87 -2.61
N PRO A 216 -0.14 43.65 -3.83
CA PRO A 216 1.24 43.26 -4.02
C PRO A 216 2.19 44.40 -3.58
N PRO A 217 3.26 44.10 -2.82
CA PRO A 217 4.35 45.05 -2.65
C PRO A 217 5.00 45.30 -4.01
N GLY A 218 5.32 46.58 -4.30
CA GLY A 218 5.89 47.03 -5.56
C GLY A 218 7.15 46.25 -5.98
N PRO A 219 7.47 46.25 -7.28
CA PRO A 219 8.52 45.41 -7.85
C PRO A 219 9.88 45.74 -7.22
N ARG A 220 10.38 44.82 -6.37
CA ARG A 220 11.78 44.82 -5.97
C ARG A 220 12.57 44.26 -7.14
N ALA A 221 13.33 45.13 -7.80
CA ALA A 221 14.22 44.77 -8.88
C ALA A 221 15.31 43.81 -8.37
N PHE A 222 15.30 42.58 -8.86
CA PHE A 222 16.42 41.67 -8.68
C PHE A 222 17.48 42.01 -9.73
N ARG A 223 18.68 42.39 -9.29
CA ARG A 223 19.84 42.58 -10.15
C ARG A 223 20.62 41.27 -10.21
N LEU A 224 20.59 40.60 -11.37
CA LEU A 224 21.47 39.47 -11.62
C LEU A 224 22.91 40.00 -11.72
N VAL A 225 23.78 39.53 -10.85
CA VAL A 225 25.23 39.80 -10.91
C VAL A 225 25.88 38.59 -11.54
N ARG A 226 26.47 38.77 -12.73
CA ARG A 226 27.29 37.78 -13.41
C ARG A 226 28.56 37.58 -12.58
N ARG A 227 28.77 36.39 -12.02
CA ARG A 227 30.08 35.99 -11.49
C ARG A 227 30.95 35.67 -12.71
N GLU A 228 32.01 36.44 -12.91
CA GLU A 228 33.07 36.07 -13.84
C GLU A 228 33.87 34.91 -13.23
N ASP A 229 34.19 33.94 -14.07
CA ASP A 229 35.00 32.77 -13.74
C ASP A 229 36.39 33.24 -13.28
N GLN A 230 36.73 32.96 -12.02
CA GLN A 230 38.11 33.04 -11.55
C GLN A 230 38.89 31.89 -12.19
N VAL A 231 39.60 32.19 -13.27
CA VAL A 231 40.76 31.41 -13.72
C VAL A 231 41.86 31.68 -12.68
N LEU A 232 42.17 30.67 -11.87
CA LEU A 232 43.32 30.68 -10.97
C LEU A 232 44.61 30.40 -11.77
N PRO A 233 45.75 31.02 -11.40
CA PRO A 233 47.04 30.87 -12.08
C PRO A 233 47.69 29.50 -11.87
#